data_AF-A0A485M0X3-F1
#
_entry.id   AF-A0A485M0X3-F1
#
_cell.length_a   1.000
_cell.length_b   1.000
_cell.length_c   1.000
_cell.angle_alpha   90.00
_cell.angle_beta   90.00
_cell.angle_gamma   90.00
#
_symmetry.space_group_name_H-M   'P 1'
#
loop_
_entity.id
_entity.type
_entity.pdbx_description
1 polymer ?
#
loop_
_entity_poly.entity_id
_entity_poly.type
_entity_poly.pdbx_seq_one_letter_code
_entity_poly.pdbx_strand_id
1 'polypeptide(L)' 'MCKAEKLLYITTRGGEFSHGFAKEFEMGVPYIKAICALYGMKNVISICAEGLDMVENDAAEIVNNAMEEAVEIAKTF' A
#
# COMPACT_ATOMS: atom_id res chain seq x y z
N MET A 1 -12.62 4.35 -21.07
CA MET A 1 -12.12 3.41 -20.04
C MET A 1 -10.62 3.64 -19.90
N CYS A 2 -10.04 3.49 -18.70
CA CYS A 2 -8.64 3.85 -18.45
C CYS A 2 -7.68 2.99 -19.31
N LYS A 3 -6.61 3.59 -19.84
CA LYS A 3 -5.60 2.91 -20.67
C LYS A 3 -4.38 2.42 -19.90
N ALA A 4 -4.24 2.80 -18.63
CA ALA A 4 -3.11 2.38 -17.82
C ALA A 4 -3.20 0.88 -17.48
N GLU A 5 -2.09 0.18 -17.63
CA GLU A 5 -2.01 -1.28 -17.47
C GLU A 5 -1.74 -1.69 -16.02
N LYS A 6 -1.05 -0.84 -15.26
CA LYS A 6 -0.59 -1.07 -13.89
C LYS A 6 -0.66 0.21 -13.04
N LEU A 7 -0.93 0.07 -11.75
CA LEU A 7 -0.84 1.14 -10.75
C LEU A 7 -0.04 0.65 -9.55
N LEU A 8 0.86 1.51 -9.07
CA LEU A 8 1.53 1.36 -7.78
C LEU A 8 0.98 2.40 -6.81
N TYR A 9 0.36 1.94 -5.73
CA TYR A 9 -0.16 2.78 -4.66
C TYR A 9 0.79 2.73 -3.46
N ILE A 10 1.52 3.83 -3.22
CA ILE A 10 2.43 3.95 -2.09
C ILE A 10 1.74 4.80 -1.02
N THR A 11 1.65 4.28 0.20
CA THR A 11 0.95 4.96 1.30
C THR A 11 1.61 4.68 2.65
N THR A 12 1.15 5.37 3.68
CA THR A 12 1.59 5.19 5.06
C THR A 12 0.39 5.10 5.99
N ARG A 13 0.53 4.43 7.13
CA ARG A 13 -0.50 4.36 8.18
C ARG A 13 0.14 4.50 9.56
N GLY A 14 -0.51 5.28 10.42
CA GLY A 14 -0.12 5.42 11.82
C GLY A 14 -0.28 4.11 12.60
N GLY A 15 -1.40 3.42 12.41
CA GLY A 15 -1.67 2.11 12.99
C GLY A 15 -1.40 0.95 12.02
N GLU A 16 -1.50 -0.28 12.52
CA GLU A 16 -1.38 -1.51 11.75
C GLU A 16 -2.76 -2.01 11.29
N PHE A 17 -2.91 -2.20 9.99
CA PHE A 17 -4.18 -2.61 9.37
C PHE A 17 -4.01 -3.81 8.43
N SER A 18 -2.82 -4.43 8.35
CA SER A 18 -2.64 -5.59 7.46
C SER A 18 -3.14 -6.90 8.06
N HIS A 19 -3.41 -6.95 9.37
CA HIS A 19 -3.72 -8.19 10.10
C HIS A 19 -4.85 -8.02 11.13
N GLY A 20 -5.37 -9.14 11.62
CA GLY A 20 -6.36 -9.18 12.70
C GLY A 20 -7.67 -8.47 12.36
N PHE A 21 -8.38 -8.03 13.40
CA PHE A 21 -9.65 -7.31 13.27
C PHE A 21 -9.49 -5.91 12.66
N ALA A 22 -8.33 -5.27 12.86
CA ALA A 22 -8.04 -3.95 12.31
C ALA A 22 -8.11 -3.92 10.77
N LYS A 23 -7.79 -5.04 10.10
CA LYS A 23 -7.87 -5.18 8.64
C LYS A 23 -9.24 -4.87 8.05
N GLU A 24 -10.31 -5.15 8.77
CA GLU A 24 -11.68 -4.87 8.32
C GLU A 24 -11.99 -3.36 8.24
N PHE A 25 -11.14 -2.53 8.86
CA PHE A 25 -11.28 -1.07 8.87
C PHE A 25 -10.32 -0.37 7.89
N GLU A 26 -9.48 -1.12 7.17
CA GLU A 26 -8.62 -0.55 6.14
C GLU A 26 -9.46 -0.17 4.92
N MET A 27 -9.56 1.12 4.63
CA MET A 27 -10.41 1.62 3.54
C MET A 27 -9.59 2.24 2.40
N GLY A 28 -8.27 2.41 2.54
CA GLY A 28 -7.44 3.02 1.51
C GLY A 28 -7.19 2.09 0.33
N VAL A 29 -6.51 0.96 0.58
CA VAL A 29 -6.11 0.03 -0.50
C VAL A 29 -7.32 -0.63 -1.16
N PRO A 30 -8.34 -1.13 -0.42
CA PRO A 30 -9.56 -1.65 -1.03
C PRO A 30 -10.29 -0.64 -1.90
N TYR A 31 -10.36 0.63 -1.49
CA TYR A 31 -11.01 1.67 -2.28
C TYR A 31 -10.27 1.94 -3.60
N ILE A 32 -8.94 2.09 -3.55
CA ILE A 32 -8.13 2.26 -4.77
C ILE A 32 -8.30 1.06 -5.71
N LYS A 33 -8.30 -0.17 -5.18
CA LYS A 33 -8.55 -1.38 -5.98
C LYS A 33 -9.94 -1.38 -6.61
N ALA A 34 -10.98 -1.00 -5.87
CA ALA A 34 -12.35 -0.94 -6.38
C ALA A 34 -12.50 0.08 -7.52
N ILE A 35 -11.93 1.29 -7.36
CA ILE A 35 -11.94 2.32 -8.39
C ILE A 35 -11.14 1.88 -9.63
N CYS A 36 -9.97 1.26 -9.45
CA CYS A 36 -9.19 0.73 -10.57
C CYS A 36 -9.98 -0.33 -11.35
N ALA A 37 -10.63 -1.25 -10.64
CA ALA A 37 -11.47 -2.28 -11.24
C ALA A 37 -12.63 -1.67 -12.05
N LEU A 38 -13.31 -0.64 -11.52
CA LEU A 38 -14.37 0.10 -12.22
C LEU A 38 -13.85 0.70 -13.55
N TYR A 39 -12.62 1.18 -13.57
CA TYR A 39 -11.99 1.76 -14.75
C TYR A 39 -11.30 0.74 -15.67
N GLY A 40 -11.41 -0.55 -15.40
CA GLY A 40 -10.87 -1.64 -16.22
C GLY A 40 -9.41 -2.01 -15.92
N MET A 41 -8.80 -1.43 -14.90
CA MET A 41 -7.43 -1.72 -14.49
C MET A 41 -7.41 -2.84 -13.44
N LYS A 42 -6.68 -3.91 -13.72
CA LYS A 42 -6.60 -5.10 -12.85
C LYS A 42 -5.31 -5.21 -12.05
N ASN A 43 -4.24 -4.58 -12.52
CA ASN A 43 -2.92 -4.70 -11.89
C ASN A 43 -2.69 -3.52 -10.94
N VAL A 44 -2.99 -3.74 -9.66
CA VAL A 44 -2.79 -2.77 -8.59
C VAL A 44 -1.83 -3.37 -7.56
N ILE A 45 -0.65 -2.79 -7.46
CA ILE A 45 0.36 -3.08 -6.45
C ILE A 45 0.22 -2.02 -5.36
N SER A 46 0.38 -2.40 -4.10
CA SER A 46 0.34 -1.47 -2.97
C SER A 46 1.51 -1.69 -2.04
N ILE A 47 2.21 -0.63 -1.69
CA ILE A 47 3.24 -0.59 -0.65
C ILE A 47 2.70 0.27 0.48
N CYS A 48 2.77 -0.23 1.72
CA CYS A 48 2.30 0.51 2.88
C CYS A 48 3.31 0.39 4.03
N ALA A 49 3.89 1.53 4.42
CA ALA A 49 4.60 1.65 5.68
C ALA A 49 3.55 1.87 6.79
N GLU A 50 3.24 0.84 7.58
CA GLU A 50 2.22 0.91 8.62
C GLU A 50 2.80 0.79 10.04
N GLY A 51 2.04 1.23 11.04
CA GLY A 51 2.49 1.25 12.43
C GLY A 51 3.47 2.38 12.74
N LEU A 52 3.46 3.47 11.96
CA LEU A 52 4.42 4.59 12.13
C LEU A 52 4.21 5.42 13.40
N ASP A 53 2.99 5.38 13.96
CA ASP A 53 2.64 6.11 15.19
C ASP A 53 2.58 5.17 16.43
N MET A 54 2.96 3.90 16.27
CA MET A 54 3.06 2.94 17.38
C MET A 54 4.40 3.16 18.10
N VAL A 55 4.35 3.37 19.42
CA VAL A 55 5.54 3.72 20.23
C VAL A 55 6.56 2.59 20.27
N GLU A 56 6.10 1.35 20.11
CA GLU A 56 6.90 0.14 20.11
C GLU A 56 7.68 -0.09 18.80
N ASN A 57 7.33 0.63 17.74
CA ASN A 57 7.88 0.42 16.40
C ASN A 57 9.01 1.41 16.08
N ASP A 58 10.01 0.96 15.31
CA ASP A 58 10.98 1.85 14.68
C ASP A 58 10.43 2.37 13.33
N ALA A 59 9.86 3.57 13.37
CA ALA A 59 9.28 4.20 12.18
C ALA A 59 10.31 4.42 11.05
N ALA A 60 11.58 4.66 11.38
CA ALA A 60 12.62 4.87 10.37
C ALA A 60 12.96 3.56 9.67
N GLU A 61 13.09 2.46 10.41
CA GLU A 61 13.28 1.13 9.85
C GLU A 61 12.11 0.72 8.94
N ILE A 62 10.87 0.94 9.39
CA ILE A 62 9.66 0.61 8.60
C ILE A 62 9.62 1.39 7.28
N VAL A 63 9.91 2.69 7.32
CA VAL A 63 9.95 3.51 6.09
C VAL A 63 11.10 3.07 5.18
N ASN A 64 12.27 2.74 5.71
CA ASN A 64 13.39 2.22 4.92
C ASN A 64 13.02 0.92 4.21
N ASN A 65 12.41 -0.03 4.92
CA ASN A 65 11.95 -1.30 4.32
C ASN A 65 10.93 -1.07 3.20
N ALA A 66 9.98 -0.16 3.39
CA ALA A 66 9.01 0.20 2.36
C ALA A 66 9.67 0.88 1.14
N MET A 67 10.71 1.70 1.35
CA MET A 67 11.51 2.28 0.26
C MET A 67 12.30 1.21 -0.50
N GLU A 68 12.89 0.23 0.20
CA GLU A 68 13.58 -0.90 -0.44
C GLU A 68 12.61 -1.73 -1.29
N GLU A 69 11.42 -2.03 -0.78
CA GLU A 69 10.36 -2.71 -1.55
C GLU A 69 10.00 -1.90 -2.81
N ALA A 70 9.86 -0.58 -2.70
CA ALA A 70 9.56 0.29 -3.83
C ALA A 70 10.67 0.28 -4.89
N VAL A 71 11.94 0.27 -4.47
CA VAL A 71 13.10 0.16 -5.38
C VAL A 71 13.09 -1.18 -6.11
N GLU A 72 12.80 -2.29 -5.43
CA GLU A 72 12.74 -3.61 -6.06
C GLU A 72 11.59 -3.70 -7.07
N ILE A 73 10.40 -3.20 -6.72
CA ILE A 73 9.26 -3.14 -7.64
C ILE A 73 9.61 -2.31 -8.88
N ALA A 74 10.25 -1.15 -8.70
CA ALA A 74 10.62 -0.25 -9.79
C ALA A 74 11.51 -0.90 -10.86
N LYS A 75 12.31 -1.92 -10.52
CA LYS A 75 13.13 -2.66 -11.50
C LYS A 75 12.30 -3.42 -12.53
N THR A 76 11.04 -3.72 -12.23
CA THR A 76 10.15 -4.57 -13.06
C THR A 76 8.76 -3.97 -13.26
N PHE A 77 8.58 -2.69 -12.90
CA PHE A 77 7.28 -2.03 -12.93
C PHE A 77 6.83 -1.71 -14.36
#